data_AF-A0A3D1XQ87-F1
#
_entry.id   AF-A0A3D1XQ87-F1
#
_cell.length_a   1.000
_cell.length_b   1.000
_cell.length_c   1.000
_cell.angle_alpha   90.00
_cell.angle_beta   90.00
_cell.angle_gamma   90.00
#
_symmetry.space_group_name_H-M   'P 1'
#
loop_
_entity.id
_entity.type
_entity.pdbx_description
1 polymer ?
#
loop_
_entity_poly.entity_id
_entity_poly.type
_entity_poly.pdbx_seq_one_letter_code
_entity_poly.pdbx_strand_id
1 'polypeptide(L)'
;KFKDAKYDEAENYFSQAAVCFKETNSWSSLIQFNMTVARMQILVGRFDEFDRYLKDAREIARDLGDPKPIMEAIRAMEKLKDEIDKK
;
A
#
# COMPACT_ATOMS: atom_id res chain seq x y z
N LYS A 1 14.63 11.16 -14.16
CA LYS A 1 13.73 12.00 -14.99
C LYS A 1 12.60 11.19 -15.65
N PHE A 2 12.88 10.24 -16.55
CA PHE A 2 11.79 9.48 -17.23
C PHE A 2 11.09 8.46 -16.31
N LYS A 3 11.83 7.80 -15.41
CA LYS A 3 11.25 6.91 -14.40
C LYS A 3 10.35 7.69 -13.42
N ASP A 4 10.84 8.81 -12.91
CA ASP A 4 10.10 9.69 -12.00
C ASP A 4 8.78 10.15 -12.61
N ALA A 5 8.77 10.58 -13.88
CA ALA A 5 7.54 10.96 -14.56
C ALA A 5 6.50 9.81 -14.66
N LYS A 6 6.96 8.57 -14.86
CA LYS A 6 6.08 7.39 -14.85
C LYS A 6 5.60 7.05 -13.45
N TYR A 7 6.41 7.28 -12.42
CA TYR A 7 5.98 7.11 -11.04
C TYR A 7 4.94 8.15 -10.67
N ASP A 8 5.14 9.43 -11.01
CA ASP A 8 4.14 10.49 -10.77
C ASP A 8 2.81 10.18 -11.44
N GLU A 9 2.85 9.70 -12.70
CA GLU A 9 1.65 9.26 -13.41
C GLU A 9 0.98 8.06 -12.70
N ALA A 10 1.75 7.07 -12.27
CA ALA A 10 1.23 5.93 -11.52
C ALA A 10 0.60 6.37 -10.18
N GLU A 11 1.25 7.26 -9.43
CA GLU A 11 0.73 7.82 -8.18
C GLU A 11 -0.59 8.57 -8.39
N ASN A 12 -0.72 9.28 -9.52
CA ASN A 12 -1.98 9.92 -9.90
C ASN A 12 -3.09 8.91 -10.13
N TYR A 13 -2.82 7.82 -10.88
CA TYR A 13 -3.81 6.75 -11.07
C TYR A 13 -4.14 6.01 -9.78
N PHE A 14 -3.15 5.77 -8.91
CA PHE A 14 -3.38 5.12 -7.63
C PHE A 14 -4.24 5.98 -6.70
N SER A 15 -4.02 7.29 -6.70
CA SER A 15 -4.83 8.24 -5.95
C SER A 15 -6.28 8.24 -6.43
N GLN A 16 -6.51 8.25 -7.74
CA GLN A 16 -7.87 8.15 -8.31
C GLN A 16 -8.55 6.83 -7.94
N ALA A 17 -7.85 5.70 -8.03
CA ALA A 17 -8.39 4.40 -7.62
C ALA A 17 -8.77 4.37 -6.14
N ALA A 18 -7.93 4.93 -5.27
CA ALA A 18 -8.21 5.05 -3.85
C ALA A 18 -9.46 5.91 -3.57
N VAL A 19 -9.65 7.01 -4.31
CA VAL A 19 -10.88 7.82 -4.23
C VAL A 19 -12.11 7.01 -4.61
N CYS A 20 -12.07 6.26 -5.72
CA CYS A 20 -13.19 5.42 -6.14
C CYS A 20 -13.61 4.42 -5.04
N PHE A 21 -12.65 3.73 -4.40
CA PHE A 21 -12.99 2.80 -3.32
C PHE A 21 -13.58 3.49 -2.08
N LYS A 22 -13.13 4.72 -1.77
CA LYS A 22 -13.70 5.52 -0.66
C LYS A 22 -15.13 5.94 -0.96
N GLU A 23 -15.41 6.42 -2.17
CA GLU A 23 -16.75 6.82 -2.60
C GLU A 23 -17.74 5.64 -2.58
N THR A 24 -17.28 4.44 -2.92
CA THR A 24 -18.10 3.21 -2.88
C THR A 24 -18.08 2.51 -1.53
N ASN A 25 -17.51 3.12 -0.48
CA ASN A 25 -17.33 2.53 0.87
C ASN A 25 -16.75 1.10 0.84
N SER A 26 -15.90 0.81 -0.14
CA SER A 26 -15.35 -0.52 -0.39
C SER A 26 -14.05 -0.72 0.41
N TRP A 27 -14.15 -0.64 1.73
CA TRP A 27 -13.00 -0.56 2.65
C TRP A 27 -12.06 -1.78 2.57
N SER A 28 -12.61 -2.99 2.50
CA SER A 28 -11.81 -4.21 2.32
C SER A 28 -11.03 -4.19 1.00
N SER A 29 -11.64 -3.69 -0.08
CA SER A 29 -10.98 -3.56 -1.37
C SER A 29 -9.90 -2.48 -1.34
N LEU A 30 -10.14 -1.36 -0.64
CA LEU A 30 -9.16 -0.30 -0.45
C LEU A 30 -7.93 -0.79 0.32
N ILE A 31 -8.12 -1.61 1.37
CA ILE A 31 -7.00 -2.24 2.09
C ILE A 31 -6.18 -3.12 1.14
N GLN A 32 -6.82 -4.01 0.39
CA GLN A 32 -6.13 -4.90 -0.54
C GLN A 32 -5.41 -4.14 -1.65
N PHE A 33 -6.03 -3.06 -2.15
CA PHE A 33 -5.43 -2.17 -3.12
C PHE A 33 -4.16 -1.52 -2.57
N ASN A 34 -4.23 -0.88 -1.40
CA ASN A 34 -3.08 -0.24 -0.75
C ASN A 34 -1.95 -1.24 -0.48
N MET A 35 -2.27 -2.44 0.03
CA MET A 35 -1.28 -3.51 0.22
C MET A 35 -0.64 -3.92 -1.11
N THR A 36 -1.42 -4.02 -2.19
CA THR A 36 -0.90 -4.39 -3.51
C THR A 36 0.05 -3.33 -4.05
N VAL A 37 -0.33 -2.06 -3.98
CA VAL A 37 0.54 -0.95 -4.39
C VAL A 37 1.81 -0.94 -3.55
N ALA A 38 1.73 -1.12 -2.23
CA ALA A 38 2.89 -1.22 -1.36
C ALA A 38 3.87 -2.31 -1.85
N ARG A 39 3.41 -3.53 -2.17
CA ARG A 39 4.27 -4.59 -2.74
C ARG A 39 4.99 -4.13 -4.01
N MET A 40 4.29 -3.42 -4.89
CA MET A 40 4.90 -2.90 -6.12
C MET A 40 6.01 -1.89 -5.81
N GLN A 41 5.83 -1.03 -4.80
CA GLN A 41 6.85 -0.05 -4.41
C GLN A 41 8.12 -0.73 -3.88
N ILE A 42 8.01 -1.82 -3.11
CA ILE A 42 9.17 -2.66 -2.73
C ILE A 42 9.93 -3.13 -3.97
N LEU A 43 9.23 -3.66 -4.98
CA LEU A 43 9.85 -4.21 -6.19
C LEU A 43 10.67 -3.18 -6.99
N VAL A 44 10.33 -1.91 -6.86
CA VAL A 44 11.03 -0.79 -7.53
C VAL A 44 11.92 0.01 -6.58
N GLY A 45 12.11 -0.44 -5.35
CA GLY A 45 12.99 0.19 -4.35
C GLY A 45 12.45 1.51 -3.76
N ARG A 46 11.14 1.77 -3.86
CA ARG A 46 10.47 2.96 -3.35
C ARG A 46 9.93 2.71 -1.94
N PHE A 47 10.84 2.63 -0.98
CA PHE A 47 10.52 2.20 0.39
C PHE A 47 9.67 3.23 1.18
N ASP A 48 9.84 4.52 0.94
CA ASP A 48 9.03 5.57 1.57
C ASP A 48 7.55 5.47 1.12
N GLU A 49 7.32 5.23 -0.17
CA GLU A 49 5.98 5.03 -0.71
C GLU A 49 5.38 3.70 -0.25
N PHE A 50 6.18 2.64 -0.13
CA PHE A 50 5.73 1.41 0.53
C PHE A 50 5.18 1.69 1.93
N ASP A 51 5.94 2.43 2.76
CA ASP A 51 5.55 2.72 4.14
C ASP A 51 4.25 3.54 4.18
N ARG A 52 4.10 4.50 3.25
CA ARG A 52 2.87 5.30 3.11
C ARG A 52 1.66 4.42 2.78
N TYR A 53 1.74 3.61 1.74
CA TYR A 53 0.62 2.75 1.32
C TYR A 53 0.29 1.69 2.36
N LEU A 54 1.30 1.11 3.03
CA LEU A 54 1.05 0.11 4.07
C LEU A 54 0.45 0.74 5.33
N LYS A 55 0.84 1.97 5.67
CA LYS A 55 0.21 2.76 6.73
C LYS A 55 -1.27 3.00 6.44
N ASP A 56 -1.61 3.45 5.24
CA ASP A 56 -3.00 3.67 4.84
C ASP A 56 -3.83 2.38 4.96
N ALA A 57 -3.29 1.23 4.52
CA ALA A 57 -3.96 -0.06 4.69
C ALA A 57 -4.19 -0.42 6.16
N ARG A 58 -3.20 -0.15 7.03
CA ARG A 58 -3.27 -0.41 8.47
C ARG A 58 -4.29 0.48 9.17
N GLU A 59 -4.37 1.75 8.84
CA GLU A 59 -5.33 2.68 9.44
C GLU A 59 -6.76 2.25 9.14
N ILE A 60 -7.06 1.91 7.88
CA ILE A 60 -8.39 1.40 7.50
C ILE A 60 -8.68 0.06 8.19
N ALA A 61 -7.70 -0.84 8.27
CA ALA A 61 -7.88 -2.12 8.98
C ALA A 61 -8.20 -1.93 10.47
N ARG A 62 -7.59 -0.93 11.12
CA ARG A 62 -7.90 -0.56 12.51
C ARG A 62 -9.32 -0.06 12.66
N ASP A 63 -9.78 0.79 11.74
CA ASP A 63 -11.16 1.29 11.74
C ASP A 63 -12.19 0.16 11.56
N LEU A 64 -11.79 -0.95 10.93
CA LEU A 64 -12.60 -2.17 10.77
C LEU A 64 -12.42 -3.20 11.91
N GLY A 65 -11.74 -2.83 13.01
CA GLY A 65 -11.58 -3.69 14.18
C GLY A 65 -10.45 -4.72 14.08
N ASP A 66 -9.38 -4.39 13.36
CA ASP A 66 -8.15 -5.19 13.27
C ASP A 66 -8.38 -6.64 12.79
N PRO A 67 -8.92 -6.85 11.58
CA PRO A 67 -9.12 -8.19 11.03
C PRO A 67 -7.80 -8.97 10.99
N LYS A 68 -7.71 -10.02 11.82
CA LYS A 68 -6.48 -10.80 12.05
C LYS A 68 -5.74 -11.20 10.75
N PRO A 69 -6.39 -11.73 9.69
CA PRO A 69 -5.70 -12.10 8.47
C PRO A 69 -5.00 -10.92 7.76
N ILE A 70 -5.63 -9.74 7.77
CA ILE A 70 -5.06 -8.53 7.18
C ILE A 70 -3.88 -8.05 8.01
N MET A 71 -4.01 -8.05 9.33
CA MET A 71 -2.94 -7.61 10.23
C MET A 71 -1.70 -8.53 10.16
N GLU A 72 -1.91 -9.85 10.04
CA GLU A 72 -0.82 -10.81 9.80
C GLU A 72 -0.15 -10.57 8.45
N ALA A 73 -0.93 -10.32 7.39
CA ALA A 73 -0.38 -10.02 6.07
C ALA A 73 0.43 -8.70 6.06
N ILE A 74 -0.06 -7.65 6.72
CA ILE A 74 0.67 -6.38 6.86
C ILE A 74 2.01 -6.60 7.58
N ARG A 75 2.02 -7.35 8.69
CA ARG A 75 3.27 -7.67 9.42
C ARG A 75 4.26 -8.48 8.58
N ALA A 76 3.76 -9.39 7.75
CA ALA A 76 4.62 -10.15 6.85
C ALA A 76 5.28 -9.25 5.80
N MET A 77 4.59 -8.22 5.34
CA MET A 77 5.11 -7.25 4.37
C MET A 77 6.16 -6.31 4.98
N GLU A 78 5.96 -5.88 6.24
CA GLU A 78 6.99 -5.14 7.00
C GLU A 78 8.28 -5.95 7.11
N LYS A 79 8.18 -7.23 7.48
CA LYS A 79 9.35 -8.15 7.54
C LYS A 79 10.03 -8.30 6.17
N LEU A 80 9.24 -8.45 5.11
CA LEU A 80 9.77 -8.57 3.75
C LEU A 80 10.57 -7.32 3.34
N LYS A 81 10.06 -6.11 3.66
CA LYS A 81 10.82 -4.87 3.42
C LYS A 81 12.14 -4.90 4.20
N ASP A 82 12.11 -5.21 5.48
CA ASP A 82 13.32 -5.23 6.31
C ASP A 82 14.37 -6.22 5.80
N GLU A 83 13.95 -7.36 5.24
CA GLU A 83 14.85 -8.35 4.63
C GLU A 83 15.47 -7.88 3.31
N ILE A 84 14.75 -7.06 2.54
CA ILE A 84 15.21 -6.52 1.25
C ILE A 84 16.10 -5.29 1.47
N ASP A 85 15.73 -4.38 2.37
CA ASP A 85 16.45 -3.13 2.65
C ASP A 85 17.82 -3.37 3.33
N LYS A 86 18.00 -4.52 3.99
CA LYS A 86 19.28 -4.94 4.58
C LYS A 86 20.30 -5.49 3.57
N LYS A 87 19.91 -5.72 2.31
CA LYS A 87 20.79 -6.27 1.25
C LYS A 87 21.35 -5.17 0.37
#